data_AF-A0AAP0QMM8-F1
#
_entry.id   AF-A0AAP0QMM8-F1
#
_cell.length_a   1.000
_cell.length_b   1.000
_cell.length_c   1.000
_cell.angle_alpha   90.00
_cell.angle_beta   90.00
_cell.angle_gamma   90.00
#
_symmetry.space_group_name_H-M   'P 1'
#
loop_
_entity.id
_entity.type
_entity.pdbx_description
1 polymer ?
#
loop_
_entity_poly.entity_id
_entity_poly.type
_entity_poly.pdbx_seq_one_letter_code
_entity_poly.pdbx_strand_id
1 'polypeptide(L)'
;MDPYNKHQVSLRGASTKEISREALLEKVSQERELRNYARRATASAIFIQSVWRRYSVTKKVAVQLQEEWVALVNCHASLITGSWISSVVLRPFLFFVTRLSTQHQKIQTRDIDCMQRCFKILLDSINSSDSRKNFCSLATGTLQERRTWNYQAKKLISLCSFILAHCDKSHAGSQCIVGLTILALRFLVVLTDLKGWKSLSNDMLRDADTAMKNLLWFMGSCSSHLYMSIRRYIDKLDITYSSQINSTVETDERFLITASAVTLALRPFHITNFDVSSIGQLDMCCAAEQYCLCLLTIPWFIQRLPAFLIPALKHQSILSPCFQIFLVRFIKFKLKFLNDLFVMD
;
A
#
# COMPACT_ATOMS: atom_id res chain seq x y z
N MET A 1 51.55 -61.79 -12.80
CA MET A 1 51.45 -60.32 -12.67
C MET A 1 49.99 -60.00 -12.42
N ASP A 2 49.64 -59.62 -11.20
CA ASP A 2 48.24 -59.43 -10.78
C ASP A 2 47.65 -58.11 -11.31
N PRO A 3 46.41 -58.12 -11.84
CA PRO A 3 45.74 -56.95 -12.40
C PRO A 3 45.29 -55.91 -11.35
N TYR A 4 45.38 -56.23 -10.05
CA TYR A 4 44.90 -55.38 -8.96
C TYR A 4 45.83 -54.19 -8.61
N ASN A 5 47.12 -54.25 -8.95
CA ASN A 5 48.09 -53.21 -8.55
C ASN A 5 48.05 -51.93 -9.40
N LYS A 6 47.20 -51.84 -10.44
CA LYS A 6 47.13 -50.65 -11.31
C LYS A 6 46.33 -49.47 -10.72
N HIS A 7 45.63 -49.66 -9.60
CA HIS A 7 44.67 -48.67 -9.08
C HIS A 7 45.02 -48.16 -7.67
N GLN A 8 46.15 -48.56 -7.10
CA GLN A 8 46.63 -48.08 -5.80
C GLN A 8 47.56 -46.88 -5.97
N VAL A 9 47.31 -45.83 -5.19
CA VAL A 9 48.11 -44.59 -5.25
C VAL A 9 48.84 -44.43 -3.92
N SER A 10 50.17 -44.53 -3.97
CA SER A 10 51.03 -44.34 -2.79
C SER A 10 51.12 -42.85 -2.44
N LEU A 11 50.53 -42.47 -1.31
CA LEU A 11 50.72 -41.15 -0.72
C LEU A 11 52.02 -41.19 0.08
N ARG A 12 53.14 -40.75 -0.55
CA ARG A 12 54.51 -40.68 0.00
C ARG A 12 54.51 -40.48 1.54
N GLY A 13 54.63 -41.59 2.26
CA GLY A 13 54.66 -41.63 3.72
C GLY A 13 54.65 -43.09 4.17
N ALA A 14 55.72 -43.54 4.81
CA ALA A 14 55.99 -44.96 5.07
C ALA A 14 55.02 -45.68 6.03
N SER A 15 53.92 -45.05 6.47
CA SER A 15 52.98 -45.64 7.45
C SER A 15 51.49 -45.58 7.07
N THR A 16 51.12 -45.12 5.87
CA THR A 16 49.72 -45.05 5.45
C THR A 16 49.38 -46.14 4.44
N LYS A 17 48.40 -47.00 4.78
CA LYS A 17 47.84 -48.04 3.89
C LYS A 17 47.55 -47.47 2.51
N GLU A 18 47.94 -48.17 1.46
CA GLU A 18 47.71 -47.76 0.07
C GLU A 18 46.21 -47.66 -0.21
N ILE A 19 45.74 -46.45 -0.50
CA ILE A 19 44.34 -46.15 -0.76
C ILE A 19 44.10 -46.34 -2.27
N SER A 20 42.97 -46.92 -2.65
CA SER A 20 42.59 -46.99 -4.07
C SER A 20 42.36 -45.58 -4.61
N ARG A 21 42.71 -45.36 -5.89
CA ARG A 21 42.53 -44.08 -6.58
C ARG A 21 41.10 -43.54 -6.43
N GLU A 22 40.10 -44.41 -6.49
CA GLU A 22 38.68 -44.06 -6.37
C GLU A 22 38.35 -43.55 -4.96
N ALA A 23 38.81 -44.23 -3.91
CA ALA A 23 38.61 -43.79 -2.53
C ALA A 23 39.32 -42.45 -2.23
N LEU A 24 40.46 -42.18 -2.88
CA LEU A 24 41.14 -40.89 -2.78
C LEU A 24 40.34 -39.78 -3.47
N LEU A 25 39.82 -40.03 -4.68
CA LEU A 25 39.00 -39.07 -5.41
C LEU A 25 37.70 -38.75 -4.67
N GLU A 26 37.08 -39.76 -4.05
CA GLU A 26 35.88 -39.59 -3.22
C GLU A 26 36.20 -38.76 -1.96
N LYS A 27 37.34 -39.00 -1.30
CA LYS A 27 37.75 -38.19 -0.15
C LYS A 27 37.99 -36.72 -0.55
N VAL A 28 38.60 -36.48 -1.71
CA VAL A 28 38.81 -35.13 -2.24
C VAL A 28 37.49 -34.47 -2.65
N SER A 29 36.54 -35.21 -3.23
CA SER A 29 35.22 -34.66 -3.55
C SER A 29 34.45 -34.28 -2.28
N GLN A 30 34.45 -35.14 -1.26
CA GLN A 30 33.86 -34.86 0.05
C GLN A 30 34.51 -33.64 0.72
N GLU A 31 35.84 -33.51 0.71
CA GLU A 31 36.51 -32.31 1.24
C GLU A 31 36.15 -31.04 0.46
N ARG A 32 36.06 -31.11 -0.87
CA ARG A 32 35.64 -29.98 -1.71
C ARG A 32 34.20 -29.58 -1.42
N GLU A 33 33.32 -30.56 -1.26
CA GLU A 33 31.93 -30.32 -0.86
C GLU A 33 31.87 -29.64 0.51
N LEU A 34 32.56 -30.16 1.52
CA LEU A 34 32.62 -29.56 2.86
C LEU A 34 33.13 -28.10 2.81
N ARG A 35 34.19 -27.83 2.05
CA ARG A 35 34.70 -26.46 1.86
C ARG A 35 33.68 -25.57 1.15
N ASN A 36 32.97 -26.08 0.15
CA ASN A 36 31.91 -25.35 -0.55
C ASN A 36 30.70 -25.08 0.36
N TYR A 37 30.29 -26.04 1.19
CA TYR A 37 29.27 -25.84 2.22
C TYR A 37 29.70 -24.79 3.25
N ALA A 38 30.93 -24.89 3.77
CA ALA A 38 31.46 -23.93 4.74
C ALA A 38 31.50 -22.50 4.16
N ARG A 39 31.96 -22.32 2.92
CA ARG A 39 31.95 -21.00 2.24
C ARG A 39 30.54 -20.43 2.11
N ARG A 40 29.57 -21.25 1.66
CA ARG A 40 28.16 -20.82 1.55
C ARG A 40 27.57 -20.48 2.91
N ALA A 41 27.84 -21.30 3.93
CA ALA A 41 27.38 -21.05 5.29
C ALA A 41 27.95 -19.74 5.86
N THR A 42 29.25 -19.49 5.68
CA THR A 42 29.90 -18.23 6.12
C THR A 42 29.33 -17.03 5.37
N ALA A 43 29.16 -17.12 4.05
CA ALA A 43 28.57 -16.03 3.25
C ALA A 43 27.13 -15.72 3.71
N SER A 44 26.30 -16.75 3.92
CA SER A 44 24.96 -16.60 4.46
C SER A 44 24.95 -16.00 5.87
N ALA A 45 25.87 -16.42 6.74
CA ALA A 45 25.99 -15.88 8.09
C ALA A 45 26.35 -14.38 8.07
N ILE A 46 27.33 -13.98 7.25
CA ILE A 46 27.70 -12.56 7.06
C ILE A 46 26.51 -11.76 6.54
N PHE A 47 25.79 -12.30 5.55
CA PHE A 47 24.59 -11.66 5.00
C PHE A 47 23.52 -11.44 6.08
N ILE A 48 23.16 -12.49 6.81
CA ILE A 48 22.17 -12.43 7.90
C ILE A 48 22.60 -11.40 8.96
N GLN A 49 23.86 -11.41 9.38
CA GLN A 49 24.38 -10.44 10.35
C GLN A 49 24.29 -9.01 9.83
N SER A 50 24.61 -8.77 8.55
CA SER A 50 24.55 -7.44 7.93
C SER A 50 23.10 -6.90 7.90
N VAL A 51 22.15 -7.76 7.52
CA VAL A 51 20.73 -7.43 7.49
C VAL A 51 20.22 -7.13 8.90
N TRP A 52 20.58 -7.96 9.87
CA TRP A 52 20.17 -7.79 11.26
C TRP A 52 20.74 -6.52 11.89
N ARG A 53 22.03 -6.23 11.68
CA ARG A 53 22.67 -5.00 12.18
C ARG A 53 22.02 -3.76 11.57
N ARG A 54 21.82 -3.75 10.25
CA ARG A 54 21.15 -2.64 9.55
C ARG A 54 19.73 -2.43 10.08
N TYR A 55 18.98 -3.52 10.24
CA TYR A 55 17.64 -3.49 10.80
C TYR A 55 17.63 -2.90 12.22
N SER A 56 18.50 -3.39 13.10
CA SER A 56 18.60 -2.92 14.50
C SER A 56 18.91 -1.43 14.59
N VAL A 57 19.89 -0.95 13.83
CA VAL A 57 20.25 0.48 13.80
C VAL A 57 19.10 1.32 13.23
N THR A 58 18.51 0.88 12.11
CA THR A 58 17.39 1.60 11.48
C THR A 58 16.19 1.70 12.42
N LYS A 59 15.89 0.63 13.16
CA LYS A 59 14.81 0.61 14.16
C LYS A 59 15.09 1.59 15.30
N LYS A 60 16.32 1.64 15.83
CA LYS A 60 16.70 2.60 16.88
C LYS A 60 16.52 4.05 16.41
N VAL A 61 17.01 4.37 15.22
CA VAL A 61 16.86 5.71 14.63
C VAL A 61 15.38 6.06 14.41
N ALA A 62 14.56 5.12 13.94
CA ALA A 62 13.14 5.36 13.73
C ALA A 62 12.39 5.67 15.03
N VAL A 63 12.73 5.00 16.13
CA VAL A 63 12.15 5.28 17.46
C VAL A 63 12.57 6.65 17.98
N GLN A 64 13.86 7.00 17.87
CA GLN A 64 14.36 8.32 18.27
C GLN A 64 13.67 9.44 17.49
N LEU A 65 13.56 9.29 16.16
CA LEU A 65 12.86 10.25 15.31
C LEU A 65 11.37 10.36 15.66
N GLN A 66 10.71 9.26 16.04
CA GLN A 66 9.32 9.31 16.49
C GLN A 66 9.18 10.16 17.76
N GLU A 67 10.10 10.04 18.71
CA GLU A 67 10.10 10.80 19.97
C GLU A 67 10.34 12.30 19.73
N GLU A 68 11.35 12.63 18.95
CA GLU A 68 11.64 14.01 18.54
C GLU A 68 10.45 14.63 17.78
N TRP A 69 9.84 13.87 16.88
CA TRP A 69 8.69 14.31 16.11
C TRP A 69 7.47 14.60 16.99
N VAL A 70 7.17 13.72 17.96
CA VAL A 70 6.05 13.95 18.90
C VAL A 70 6.29 15.21 19.72
N ALA A 71 7.50 15.42 20.23
CA ALA A 71 7.85 16.63 20.97
C ALA A 71 7.69 17.90 20.10
N LEU A 72 8.16 17.85 18.87
CA LEU A 72 8.09 18.98 17.93
C LEU A 72 6.65 19.33 17.55
N VAL A 73 5.82 18.34 17.26
CA VAL A 73 4.42 18.57 16.87
C VAL A 73 3.57 19.13 18.01
N ASN A 74 3.89 18.81 19.27
CA ASN A 74 3.17 19.33 20.43
C ASN A 74 3.48 20.81 20.74
N CYS A 75 4.62 21.35 20.30
CA CYS A 75 5.09 22.68 20.67
C CYS A 75 4.73 23.80 19.69
N HIS A 76 4.19 23.50 18.50
CA HIS A 76 3.99 24.51 17.45
C HIS A 76 2.50 24.86 17.22
N ALA A 77 2.14 26.12 17.46
CA ALA A 77 0.77 26.63 17.28
C ALA A 77 0.61 27.75 16.23
N SER A 78 1.67 28.43 15.77
CA SER A 78 1.47 29.75 15.11
C SER A 78 1.89 29.89 13.64
N LEU A 79 2.76 29.04 13.08
CA LEU A 79 3.26 29.21 11.69
C LEU A 79 3.42 27.88 10.96
N ILE A 80 2.32 27.18 10.72
CA ILE A 80 2.30 25.94 9.92
C ILE A 80 2.20 26.31 8.44
N THR A 81 3.29 26.20 7.69
CA THR A 81 3.30 26.33 6.23
C THR A 81 3.26 24.96 5.55
N GLY A 82 2.83 24.90 4.29
CA GLY A 82 2.83 23.67 3.49
C GLY A 82 4.24 23.07 3.35
N SER A 83 5.25 23.91 3.16
CA SER A 83 6.65 23.48 3.08
C SER A 83 7.18 22.93 4.42
N TRP A 84 6.77 23.52 5.55
CA TRP A 84 7.07 23.00 6.88
C TRP A 84 6.39 21.65 7.11
N ILE A 85 5.11 21.49 6.73
CA ILE A 85 4.42 20.19 6.78
C ILE A 85 5.19 19.15 5.96
N SER A 86 5.60 19.48 4.74
CA SER A 86 6.34 18.55 3.88
C SER A 86 7.70 18.14 4.47
N SER A 87 8.49 19.11 4.95
CA SER A 87 9.87 18.86 5.36
C SER A 87 10.03 18.39 6.81
N VAL A 88 9.25 18.96 7.73
CA VAL A 88 9.40 18.75 9.18
C VAL A 88 8.39 17.71 9.69
N VAL A 89 7.16 17.72 9.18
CA VAL A 89 6.14 16.76 9.63
C VAL A 89 6.22 15.46 8.82
N LEU A 90 6.02 15.53 7.51
CA LEU A 90 5.82 14.36 6.66
C LEU A 90 7.09 13.54 6.45
N ARG A 91 8.24 14.17 6.23
CA ARG A 91 9.47 13.43 5.91
C ARG A 91 9.93 12.51 7.06
N PRO A 92 10.05 12.98 8.32
CA PRO A 92 10.35 12.09 9.45
C PRO A 92 9.22 11.09 9.70
N PHE A 93 7.96 11.53 9.62
CA PHE A 93 6.78 10.68 9.78
C PHE A 93 6.77 9.48 8.83
N LEU A 94 6.90 9.74 7.53
CA LEU A 94 6.91 8.68 6.52
C LEU A 94 8.09 7.73 6.74
N PHE A 95 9.23 8.22 7.22
CA PHE A 95 10.37 7.37 7.54
C PHE A 95 10.06 6.40 8.70
N PHE A 96 9.67 6.91 9.87
CA PHE A 96 9.47 6.03 11.02
C PHE A 96 8.23 5.14 10.87
N VAL A 97 7.12 5.64 10.31
CA VAL A 97 5.90 4.83 10.10
C VAL A 97 6.17 3.69 9.12
N THR A 98 6.94 3.96 8.05
CA THR A 98 7.31 2.90 7.12
C THR A 98 8.12 1.81 7.84
N ARG A 99 9.07 2.21 8.68
CA ARG A 99 10.02 1.31 9.33
C ARG A 99 9.48 0.60 10.57
N LEU A 100 8.53 1.19 11.30
CA LEU A 100 8.01 0.65 12.55
C LEU A 100 6.70 -0.10 12.36
N SER A 101 5.84 0.37 11.45
CA SER A 101 4.49 -0.20 11.27
C SER A 101 4.37 -0.98 9.97
N THR A 102 4.67 -0.38 8.82
CA THR A 102 4.38 -1.02 7.51
C THR A 102 5.29 -2.22 7.22
N GLN A 103 6.57 -2.13 7.57
CA GLN A 103 7.53 -3.22 7.36
C GLN A 103 7.29 -4.40 8.31
N HIS A 104 6.72 -4.13 9.49
CA HIS A 104 6.41 -5.14 10.51
C HIS A 104 4.98 -5.70 10.40
N GLN A 105 4.17 -5.16 9.49
CA GLN A 105 2.75 -5.50 9.32
C GLN A 105 1.97 -5.47 10.64
N LYS A 106 2.33 -4.54 11.53
CA LYS A 106 1.70 -4.38 12.85
C LYS A 106 1.56 -2.89 13.15
N ILE A 107 0.37 -2.49 13.58
CA ILE A 107 0.09 -1.12 14.01
C ILE A 107 0.08 -1.13 15.54
N GLN A 108 1.04 -0.43 16.16
CA GLN A 108 1.07 -0.25 17.62
C GLN A 108 0.25 0.98 18.01
N THR A 109 -0.23 1.03 19.26
CA THR A 109 -1.03 2.16 19.78
C THR A 109 -0.31 3.51 19.65
N ARG A 110 0.99 3.56 19.96
CA ARG A 110 1.81 4.76 19.80
C ARG A 110 1.88 5.25 18.35
N ASP A 111 1.89 4.31 17.39
CA ASP A 111 1.89 4.63 15.97
C ASP A 111 0.52 5.18 15.55
N ILE A 112 -0.58 4.66 16.11
CA ILE A 112 -1.94 5.16 15.84
C ILE A 112 -2.03 6.65 16.19
N ASP A 113 -1.57 7.06 17.38
CA ASP A 113 -1.62 8.45 17.80
C ASP A 113 -0.81 9.37 16.87
N CYS A 114 0.37 8.93 16.46
CA CYS A 114 1.21 9.66 15.51
C CYS A 114 0.52 9.82 14.16
N MET A 115 -0.07 8.72 13.64
CA MET A 115 -0.80 8.74 12.37
C MET A 115 -2.04 9.63 12.44
N GLN A 116 -2.83 9.55 13.52
CA GLN A 116 -4.01 10.39 13.71
C GLN A 116 -3.63 11.88 13.77
N ARG A 117 -2.59 12.24 14.52
CA ARG A 117 -2.09 13.63 14.58
C ARG A 117 -1.63 14.12 13.22
N CYS A 118 -0.87 13.30 12.49
CA CYS A 118 -0.42 13.61 11.14
C CYS A 118 -1.59 13.87 10.18
N PHE A 119 -2.59 12.96 10.14
CA PHE A 119 -3.75 13.13 9.27
C PHE A 119 -4.61 14.34 9.65
N LYS A 120 -4.74 14.67 10.94
CA LYS A 120 -5.42 15.90 11.38
C LYS A 120 -4.71 17.15 10.85
N ILE A 121 -3.39 17.25 11.03
CA ILE A 121 -2.59 18.37 10.51
C ILE A 121 -2.74 18.50 8.99
N LEU A 122 -2.72 17.39 8.26
CA LEU A 122 -2.88 17.40 6.80
C LEU A 122 -4.29 17.83 6.38
N LEU A 123 -5.33 17.32 7.05
CA LEU A 123 -6.71 17.71 6.78
C LEU A 123 -6.94 19.19 7.07
N ASP A 124 -6.43 19.70 8.18
CA ASP A 124 -6.52 21.12 8.55
C ASP A 124 -5.77 22.00 7.55
N SER A 125 -4.61 21.54 7.08
CA SER A 125 -3.84 22.20 6.03
C SER A 125 -4.58 22.26 4.70
N ILE A 126 -5.16 21.16 4.22
CA ILE A 126 -5.89 21.15 2.94
C ILE A 126 -7.17 22.00 3.02
N ASN A 127 -7.79 22.07 4.20
CA ASN A 127 -8.95 22.91 4.48
C ASN A 127 -8.63 24.40 4.61
N SER A 128 -7.35 24.80 4.63
CA SER A 128 -6.94 26.21 4.65
C SER A 128 -7.09 26.84 3.26
N SER A 129 -7.70 28.02 3.21
CA SER A 129 -7.75 28.87 2.00
C SER A 129 -6.41 29.54 1.69
N ASP A 130 -5.55 29.71 2.69
CA ASP A 130 -4.20 30.27 2.52
C ASP A 130 -3.28 29.27 1.81
N SER A 131 -2.84 29.63 0.60
CA SER A 131 -1.96 28.81 -0.24
C SER A 131 -0.60 28.54 0.40
N ARG A 132 -0.12 29.41 1.29
CA ARG A 132 1.15 29.17 2.02
C ARG A 132 1.03 28.10 3.08
N LYS A 133 -0.18 27.88 3.62
CA LYS A 133 -0.47 26.87 4.65
C LYS A 133 -0.97 25.56 4.06
N ASN A 134 -1.50 25.58 2.85
CA ASN A 134 -2.09 24.42 2.20
C ASN A 134 -1.01 23.48 1.64
N PHE A 135 -0.99 22.23 2.07
CA PHE A 135 -0.07 21.20 1.58
C PHE A 135 -0.25 20.92 0.08
N CYS A 136 -1.47 21.00 -0.44
CA CYS A 136 -1.75 20.75 -1.86
C CYS A 136 -1.24 21.88 -2.78
N SER A 137 -0.90 23.07 -2.25
CA SER A 137 -0.27 24.11 -3.07
C SER A 137 1.13 23.72 -3.55
N LEU A 138 1.82 22.83 -2.83
CA LEU A 138 3.10 22.27 -3.26
C LEU A 138 3.00 21.44 -4.55
N ALA A 139 1.80 20.95 -4.88
CA ALA A 139 1.54 20.24 -6.13
C ALA A 139 1.63 21.16 -7.37
N THR A 140 1.47 22.47 -7.18
CA THR A 140 1.51 23.49 -8.24
C THR A 140 2.71 24.43 -8.10
N GLY A 141 3.51 24.30 -7.04
CA GLY A 141 4.71 25.09 -6.79
C GLY A 141 5.90 24.79 -7.70
N THR A 142 7.12 24.95 -7.20
CA THR A 142 8.37 24.69 -7.93
C THR A 142 8.53 23.21 -8.32
N LEU A 143 9.37 22.91 -9.31
CA LEU A 143 9.62 21.52 -9.74
C LEU A 143 10.03 20.60 -8.57
N GLN A 144 10.84 21.11 -7.63
CA GLN A 144 11.28 20.35 -6.47
C GLN A 144 10.14 20.09 -5.48
N GLU A 145 9.29 21.09 -5.24
CA GLU A 145 8.09 20.94 -4.42
C GLU A 145 7.13 19.92 -5.05
N ARG A 146 6.88 20.01 -6.36
CA ARG A 146 6.02 19.06 -7.09
C ARG A 146 6.51 17.62 -6.96
N ARG A 147 7.82 17.39 -7.12
CA ARG A 147 8.43 16.05 -6.99
C ARG A 147 8.33 15.52 -5.56
N THR A 148 8.62 16.37 -4.59
CA THR A 148 8.57 16.02 -3.16
C THR A 148 7.13 15.70 -2.74
N TRP A 149 6.20 16.57 -3.11
CA TRP A 149 4.77 16.39 -2.85
C TRP A 149 4.24 15.11 -3.48
N ASN A 150 4.55 14.85 -4.76
CA ASN A 150 4.09 13.63 -5.45
C ASN A 150 4.61 12.36 -4.76
N TYR A 151 5.89 12.34 -4.38
CA TYR A 151 6.46 11.21 -3.64
C TYR A 151 5.75 11.01 -2.28
N GLN A 152 5.56 12.10 -1.53
CA GLN A 152 4.89 12.05 -0.22
C GLN A 152 3.44 11.62 -0.34
N ALA A 153 2.68 12.18 -1.29
CA ALA A 153 1.30 11.82 -1.57
C ALA A 153 1.16 10.34 -1.93
N LYS A 154 2.01 9.81 -2.81
CA LYS A 154 2.03 8.36 -3.13
C LYS A 154 2.30 7.50 -1.90
N LYS A 155 3.25 7.89 -1.04
CA LYS A 155 3.53 7.17 0.21
C LYS A 155 2.36 7.25 1.20
N LEU A 156 1.69 8.38 1.30
CA LEU A 156 0.49 8.55 2.11
C LEU A 156 -0.66 7.69 1.59
N ILE A 157 -0.87 7.62 0.27
CA ILE A 157 -1.85 6.71 -0.35
C ILE A 157 -1.56 5.26 0.06
N SER A 158 -0.31 4.79 -0.08
CA SER A 158 0.06 3.43 0.34
C SER A 158 -0.13 3.20 1.84
N LEU A 159 0.12 4.21 2.67
CA LEU A 159 -0.13 4.14 4.12
C LEU A 159 -1.63 4.04 4.43
N CYS A 160 -2.47 4.85 3.78
CA CYS A 160 -3.93 4.76 3.93
C CYS A 160 -4.46 3.39 3.49
N SER A 161 -3.95 2.84 2.39
CA SER A 161 -4.25 1.47 1.96
C SER A 161 -3.85 0.45 3.03
N PHE A 162 -2.64 0.57 3.58
CA PHE A 162 -2.16 -0.31 4.65
C PHE A 162 -3.05 -0.24 5.89
N ILE A 163 -3.46 0.95 6.34
CA ILE A 163 -4.36 1.15 7.47
C ILE A 163 -5.71 0.47 7.20
N LEU A 164 -6.29 0.67 6.01
CA LEU A 164 -7.57 0.05 5.63
C LEU A 164 -7.49 -1.48 5.69
N ALA A 165 -6.42 -2.08 5.18
CA ALA A 165 -6.23 -3.54 5.21
C ALA A 165 -6.17 -4.10 6.66
N HIS A 166 -5.70 -3.31 7.62
CA HIS A 166 -5.57 -3.68 9.04
C HIS A 166 -6.77 -3.27 9.88
N CYS A 167 -7.76 -2.58 9.30
CA CYS A 167 -9.01 -2.30 9.98
C CYS A 167 -9.70 -3.64 10.28
N ASP A 168 -9.88 -3.93 11.57
CA ASP A 168 -10.59 -5.09 12.09
C ASP A 168 -11.42 -4.63 13.29
N LYS A 169 -12.73 -4.89 13.25
CA LYS A 169 -13.68 -4.47 14.30
C LYS A 169 -13.87 -5.54 15.39
N SER A 170 -13.27 -6.73 15.24
CA SER A 170 -13.52 -7.88 16.13
C SER A 170 -12.88 -7.80 17.52
N HIS A 171 -11.97 -6.84 17.78
CA HIS A 171 -11.24 -6.73 19.05
C HIS A 171 -11.48 -5.38 19.75
N ALA A 172 -11.44 -5.34 21.08
CA ALA A 172 -11.67 -4.12 21.88
C ALA A 172 -10.66 -2.97 21.61
N GLY A 173 -9.47 -3.27 21.09
CA GLY A 173 -8.51 -2.26 20.58
C GLY A 173 -8.85 -1.67 19.21
N SER A 174 -9.97 -2.10 18.60
CA SER A 174 -10.39 -1.71 17.25
C SER A 174 -10.86 -0.28 17.13
N GLN A 175 -11.44 0.32 18.18
CA GLN A 175 -12.03 1.67 18.09
C GLN A 175 -11.00 2.73 17.66
N CYS A 176 -9.77 2.65 18.18
CA CYS A 176 -8.68 3.56 17.79
C CYS A 176 -8.25 3.37 16.33
N ILE A 177 -8.26 2.12 15.82
CA ILE A 177 -7.93 1.78 14.43
C ILE A 177 -9.06 2.20 13.50
N VAL A 178 -10.32 2.06 13.89
CA VAL A 178 -11.49 2.49 13.14
C VAL A 178 -11.49 4.01 12.99
N GLY A 179 -11.28 4.75 14.08
CA GLY A 179 -11.14 6.22 14.04
C GLY A 179 -9.96 6.67 13.16
N LEU A 180 -8.82 5.98 13.24
CA LEU A 180 -7.68 6.23 12.34
C LEU A 180 -8.03 5.94 10.87
N THR A 181 -8.75 4.86 10.59
CA THR A 181 -9.16 4.47 9.24
C THR A 181 -10.11 5.51 8.64
N ILE A 182 -11.06 6.02 9.42
CA ILE A 182 -11.96 7.10 9.01
C ILE A 182 -11.16 8.36 8.64
N LEU A 183 -10.21 8.78 9.47
CA LEU A 183 -9.35 9.93 9.19
C LEU A 183 -8.51 9.73 7.93
N ALA A 184 -7.91 8.55 7.78
CA ALA A 184 -7.06 8.20 6.64
C ALA A 184 -7.85 8.20 5.32
N LEU A 185 -9.06 7.62 5.31
CA LEU A 185 -9.92 7.61 4.14
C LEU A 185 -10.48 8.99 3.82
N ARG A 186 -10.89 9.76 4.83
CA ARG A 186 -11.32 11.16 4.64
C ARG A 186 -10.20 11.99 4.02
N PHE A 187 -8.98 11.86 4.52
CA PHE A 187 -7.80 12.49 3.93
C PHE A 187 -7.60 12.08 2.47
N LEU A 188 -7.67 10.78 2.18
CA LEU A 188 -7.47 10.26 0.82
C LEU A 188 -8.53 10.78 -0.17
N VAL A 189 -9.79 10.87 0.27
CA VAL A 189 -10.92 11.44 -0.49
C VAL A 189 -10.68 12.93 -0.74
N VAL A 190 -10.25 13.70 0.24
CA VAL A 190 -9.97 15.14 0.04
C VAL A 190 -8.73 15.35 -0.84
N LEU A 191 -7.68 14.55 -0.66
CA LEU A 191 -6.46 14.63 -1.45
C LEU A 191 -6.71 14.37 -2.94
N THR A 192 -7.64 13.47 -3.26
CA THR A 192 -7.92 13.04 -4.64
C THR A 192 -9.14 13.73 -5.25
N ASP A 193 -9.64 14.80 -4.60
CA ASP A 193 -10.73 15.64 -5.10
C ASP A 193 -10.22 17.08 -5.28
N LEU A 194 -10.18 17.54 -6.53
CA LEU A 194 -9.76 18.90 -6.84
C LEU A 194 -10.66 19.95 -6.16
N LYS A 195 -11.95 19.66 -5.98
CA LYS A 195 -12.89 20.57 -5.29
C LYS A 195 -12.59 20.67 -3.79
N GLY A 196 -11.88 19.68 -3.23
CA GLY A 196 -11.46 19.68 -1.83
C GLY A 196 -10.28 20.63 -1.56
N TRP A 197 -9.56 21.08 -2.59
CA TRP A 197 -8.35 21.89 -2.45
C TRP A 197 -8.72 23.38 -2.43
N LYS A 198 -8.96 23.92 -1.23
CA LYS A 198 -9.50 25.29 -1.07
C LYS A 198 -8.57 26.43 -1.48
N SER A 199 -7.27 26.19 -1.64
CA SER A 199 -6.29 27.23 -1.96
C SER A 199 -6.00 27.38 -3.46
N LEU A 200 -6.80 26.78 -4.34
CA LEU A 200 -6.57 26.82 -5.79
C LEU A 200 -6.98 28.17 -6.39
N SER A 201 -6.05 28.83 -7.06
CA SER A 201 -6.36 29.92 -8.00
C SER A 201 -6.65 29.36 -9.40
N ASN A 202 -7.45 30.08 -10.18
CA ASN A 202 -7.85 29.66 -11.53
C ASN A 202 -6.66 29.36 -12.46
N ASP A 203 -5.56 30.10 -12.31
CA ASP A 203 -4.37 29.96 -13.15
C ASP A 203 -3.62 28.64 -12.90
N MET A 204 -3.76 28.05 -11.71
CA MET A 204 -3.06 26.82 -11.32
C MET A 204 -3.92 25.55 -11.47
N LEU A 205 -5.15 25.69 -11.97
CA LEU A 205 -6.11 24.57 -12.08
C LEU A 205 -5.59 23.44 -12.97
N ARG A 206 -4.92 23.77 -14.09
CA ARG A 206 -4.42 22.74 -15.02
C ARG A 206 -3.31 21.88 -14.41
N ASP A 207 -2.39 22.52 -13.70
CA ASP A 207 -1.28 21.83 -13.02
C ASP A 207 -1.80 20.98 -11.86
N ALA A 208 -2.78 21.50 -11.12
CA ALA A 208 -3.44 20.78 -10.04
C ALA A 208 -4.25 19.58 -10.55
N ASP A 209 -5.02 19.75 -11.63
CA ASP A 209 -5.75 18.66 -12.28
C ASP A 209 -4.79 17.57 -12.76
N THR A 210 -3.67 17.95 -13.37
CA THR A 210 -2.62 17.00 -13.78
C THR A 210 -2.02 16.25 -12.58
N ALA A 211 -1.74 16.96 -11.49
CA ALA A 211 -1.23 16.36 -10.25
C ALA A 211 -2.24 15.38 -9.62
N MET A 212 -3.52 15.75 -9.56
CA MET A 212 -4.60 14.90 -9.08
C MET A 212 -4.77 13.66 -9.97
N LYS A 213 -4.79 13.82 -11.29
CA LYS A 213 -4.85 12.69 -12.24
C LYS A 213 -3.68 11.73 -12.01
N ASN A 214 -2.46 12.22 -11.84
CA ASN A 214 -1.28 11.41 -11.49
C ASN A 214 -1.44 10.59 -10.19
N LEU A 215 -2.16 11.11 -9.20
CA LEU A 215 -2.48 10.34 -8.00
C LEU A 215 -3.52 9.25 -8.27
N LEU A 216 -4.57 9.56 -9.05
CA LEU A 216 -5.59 8.59 -9.43
C LEU A 216 -5.01 7.44 -10.27
N TRP A 217 -4.09 7.74 -11.18
CA TRP A 217 -3.33 6.74 -11.93
C TRP A 217 -2.54 5.82 -10.99
N PHE A 218 -1.83 6.41 -10.02
CA PHE A 218 -1.09 5.63 -9.05
C PHE A 218 -2.02 4.73 -8.22
N MET A 219 -3.17 5.24 -7.76
CA MET A 219 -4.19 4.44 -7.06
C MET A 219 -4.68 3.27 -7.92
N GLY A 220 -4.88 3.51 -9.22
CA GLY A 220 -5.24 2.52 -10.23
C GLY A 220 -4.21 1.38 -10.39
N SER A 221 -2.94 1.67 -10.17
CA SER A 221 -1.85 0.72 -10.37
C SER A 221 -1.73 -0.33 -9.25
N CYS A 222 -1.12 -1.49 -9.57
CA CYS A 222 -0.77 -2.52 -8.59
C CYS A 222 0.15 -2.01 -7.47
N SER A 223 0.89 -0.92 -7.71
CA SER A 223 1.89 -0.39 -6.77
C SER A 223 1.28 0.31 -5.55
N SER A 224 0.05 0.81 -5.65
CA SER A 224 -0.65 1.49 -4.54
C SER A 224 -1.16 0.53 -3.46
N HIS A 225 -1.31 -0.75 -3.81
CA HIS A 225 -1.96 -1.79 -2.99
C HIS A 225 -3.40 -1.43 -2.56
N LEU A 226 -4.03 -0.43 -3.16
CA LEU A 226 -5.34 0.08 -2.76
C LEU A 226 -6.43 -0.99 -2.93
N TYR A 227 -6.59 -1.53 -4.13
CA TYR A 227 -7.62 -2.52 -4.44
C TYR A 227 -7.50 -3.80 -3.59
N MET A 228 -6.27 -4.28 -3.38
CA MET A 228 -6.02 -5.42 -2.49
C MET A 228 -6.35 -5.10 -1.02
N SER A 229 -6.14 -3.86 -0.59
CA SER A 229 -6.47 -3.43 0.77
C SER A 229 -7.98 -3.29 0.97
N ILE A 230 -8.69 -2.75 -0.02
CA ILE A 230 -10.16 -2.70 -0.05
C ILE A 230 -10.72 -4.12 -0.02
N ARG A 231 -10.18 -5.03 -0.85
CA ARG A 231 -10.55 -6.45 -0.83
C ARG A 231 -10.40 -7.05 0.56
N ARG A 232 -9.22 -6.92 1.18
CA ARG A 232 -8.97 -7.44 2.53
C ARG A 232 -9.93 -6.87 3.57
N TYR A 233 -10.29 -5.59 3.45
CA TYR A 233 -11.28 -4.97 4.33
C TYR A 233 -12.68 -5.57 4.11
N ILE A 234 -13.14 -5.66 2.85
CA ILE A 234 -14.46 -6.21 2.52
C ILE A 234 -14.54 -7.70 2.85
N ASP A 235 -13.44 -8.44 2.71
CA ASP A 235 -13.36 -9.85 3.10
C ASP A 235 -13.56 -10.09 4.60
N LYS A 236 -13.25 -9.09 5.43
CA LYS A 236 -13.49 -9.09 6.88
C LYS A 236 -14.88 -8.61 7.26
N LEU A 237 -15.66 -8.05 6.32
CA LEU A 237 -17.04 -7.66 6.61
C LEU A 237 -17.88 -8.93 6.72
N ASP A 238 -18.58 -9.08 7.84
CA ASP A 238 -19.56 -10.14 8.02
C ASP A 238 -20.63 -10.05 6.93
N ILE A 239 -21.13 -11.20 6.49
CA ILE A 239 -22.25 -11.25 5.56
C ILE A 239 -23.47 -10.75 6.34
N THR A 240 -24.00 -9.60 5.93
CA THR A 240 -25.19 -9.01 6.51
C THR A 240 -26.42 -9.83 6.15
N TYR A 241 -26.61 -10.96 6.84
CA TYR A 241 -27.95 -11.52 7.00
C TYR A 241 -28.66 -10.62 7.99
N SER A 242 -29.71 -9.96 7.51
CA SER A 242 -30.63 -9.13 8.30
C SER A 242 -31.02 -9.85 9.61
N SER A 243 -30.29 -9.60 10.70
CA SER A 243 -30.73 -9.72 12.11
C SER A 243 -29.53 -9.71 13.06
N GLN A 244 -28.93 -8.54 13.32
CA GLN A 244 -28.48 -8.28 14.69
C GLN A 244 -28.33 -6.78 14.93
N ILE A 245 -29.23 -6.30 15.79
CA ILE A 245 -29.26 -4.97 16.37
C ILE A 245 -28.04 -4.86 17.27
N ASN A 246 -26.94 -4.27 16.80
CA ASN A 246 -25.85 -3.82 17.66
C ASN A 246 -25.45 -2.39 17.25
N SER A 247 -25.78 -1.45 18.15
CA SER A 247 -25.43 -0.02 18.21
C SER A 247 -25.46 0.80 16.90
N THR A 248 -26.31 1.82 16.87
CA THR A 248 -26.44 2.80 15.77
C THR A 248 -25.13 3.49 15.39
N VAL A 249 -24.20 3.65 16.32
CA VAL A 249 -22.89 4.28 16.07
C VAL A 249 -21.96 3.36 15.27
N GLU A 250 -21.96 2.06 15.53
CA GLU A 250 -21.12 1.12 14.78
C GLU A 250 -21.59 0.97 13.33
N THR A 251 -22.89 1.08 13.07
CA THR A 251 -23.44 1.05 11.71
C THR A 251 -22.97 2.26 10.89
N ASP A 252 -22.90 3.45 11.51
CA ASP A 252 -22.50 4.69 10.84
C ASP A 252 -21.00 4.70 10.49
N GLU A 253 -20.15 4.26 11.40
CA GLU A 253 -18.70 4.18 11.13
C GLU A 253 -18.37 3.13 10.07
N ARG A 254 -19.06 1.97 10.09
CA ARG A 254 -18.89 0.93 9.05
C ARG A 254 -19.33 1.48 7.70
N PHE A 255 -20.48 2.14 7.66
CA PHE A 255 -20.99 2.78 6.45
C PHE A 255 -19.99 3.80 5.90
N LEU A 256 -19.45 4.69 6.75
CA LEU A 256 -18.51 5.73 6.34
C LEU A 256 -17.22 5.15 5.73
N ILE A 257 -16.64 4.13 6.36
CA ILE A 257 -15.43 3.46 5.86
C ILE A 257 -15.72 2.78 4.52
N THR A 258 -16.80 1.99 4.45
CA THR A 258 -17.15 1.23 3.24
C THR A 258 -17.52 2.16 2.08
N ALA A 259 -18.33 3.19 2.32
CA ALA A 259 -18.68 4.20 1.31
C ALA A 259 -17.43 4.92 0.79
N SER A 260 -16.52 5.31 1.69
CA SER A 260 -15.26 5.95 1.30
C SER A 260 -14.37 5.02 0.48
N ALA A 261 -14.21 3.75 0.89
CA ALA A 261 -13.43 2.76 0.16
C ALA A 261 -13.98 2.49 -1.25
N VAL A 262 -15.30 2.33 -1.37
CA VAL A 262 -15.99 2.17 -2.65
C VAL A 262 -15.83 3.40 -3.53
N THR A 263 -16.00 4.61 -2.97
CA THR A 263 -15.80 5.87 -3.70
C THR A 263 -14.38 5.95 -4.26
N LEU A 264 -13.37 5.60 -3.46
CA LEU A 264 -11.96 5.61 -3.88
C LEU A 264 -11.66 4.56 -4.95
N ALA A 265 -12.30 3.38 -4.91
CA ALA A 265 -12.16 2.34 -5.93
C ALA A 265 -12.70 2.77 -7.30
N LEU A 266 -13.76 3.58 -7.29
CA LEU A 266 -14.45 4.04 -8.50
C LEU A 266 -13.86 5.33 -9.09
N ARG A 267 -13.18 6.14 -8.26
CA ARG A 267 -12.62 7.44 -8.68
C ARG A 267 -11.75 7.42 -9.93
N PRO A 268 -10.86 6.43 -10.16
CA PRO A 268 -10.08 6.38 -11.40
C PRO A 268 -10.94 6.31 -12.67
N PHE A 269 -12.17 5.81 -12.59
CA PHE A 269 -13.08 5.70 -13.74
C PHE A 269 -13.93 6.95 -13.98
N HIS A 270 -13.99 7.86 -13.01
CA HIS A 270 -14.72 9.13 -13.13
C HIS A 270 -13.87 10.27 -13.69
N ILE A 271 -12.64 9.99 -14.14
CA ILE A 271 -11.80 10.98 -14.82
C ILE A 271 -12.44 11.26 -16.17
N THR A 272 -13.22 12.34 -16.24
CA THR A 272 -13.76 12.89 -17.48
C THR A 272 -12.59 13.40 -18.32
N ASN A 273 -12.07 12.53 -19.19
CA ASN A 273 -11.62 12.82 -20.55
C ASN A 273 -11.10 11.51 -21.14
N PHE A 274 -11.88 10.96 -22.08
CA PHE A 274 -11.45 9.91 -23.01
C PHE A 274 -10.43 10.44 -24.05
N ASP A 275 -9.65 11.46 -23.69
CA ASP A 275 -8.64 12.02 -24.58
C ASP A 275 -7.44 11.09 -24.64
N VAL A 276 -7.57 10.17 -25.60
CA VAL A 276 -6.59 9.57 -26.51
C VAL A 276 -5.15 10.08 -26.33
N SER A 277 -4.54 9.78 -25.19
CA SER A 277 -3.09 9.74 -25.04
C SER A 277 -2.72 8.32 -24.63
N SER A 278 -1.87 7.69 -25.44
CA SER A 278 -1.52 6.27 -25.38
C SER A 278 -0.98 5.80 -24.02
N ILE A 279 -0.48 6.73 -23.19
CA ILE A 279 0.05 6.45 -21.85
C ILE A 279 -1.09 6.38 -20.81
N GLY A 280 -2.09 7.29 -20.88
CA GLY A 280 -3.24 7.27 -19.98
C GLY A 280 -4.15 6.06 -20.20
N GLN A 281 -4.26 5.58 -21.45
CA GLN A 281 -5.09 4.42 -21.74
C GLN A 281 -4.52 3.11 -21.13
N LEU A 282 -3.19 2.96 -21.08
CA LEU A 282 -2.53 1.78 -20.53
C LEU A 282 -2.73 1.67 -19.01
N ASP A 283 -2.62 2.80 -18.30
CA ASP A 283 -2.76 2.83 -16.84
C ASP A 283 -4.21 2.68 -16.37
N MET A 284 -5.22 3.03 -17.19
CA MET A 284 -6.64 2.82 -16.86
C MET A 284 -7.00 1.34 -17.01
N CYS A 285 -6.37 0.66 -17.98
CA CYS A 285 -6.51 -0.78 -18.10
C CYS A 285 -6.02 -1.48 -16.82
N CYS A 286 -4.93 -1.01 -16.21
CA CYS A 286 -4.47 -1.53 -14.93
C CYS A 286 -5.51 -1.31 -13.81
N ALA A 287 -6.13 -0.13 -13.73
CA ALA A 287 -7.18 0.13 -12.74
C ALA A 287 -8.42 -0.77 -12.93
N ALA A 288 -8.87 -0.95 -14.17
CA ALA A 288 -9.98 -1.84 -14.51
C ALA A 288 -9.67 -3.31 -14.18
N GLU A 289 -8.48 -3.77 -14.53
CA GLU A 289 -7.99 -5.12 -14.20
C GLU A 289 -7.94 -5.32 -12.68
N GLN A 290 -7.36 -4.38 -11.93
CA GLN A 290 -7.31 -4.45 -10.48
C GLN A 290 -8.71 -4.42 -9.85
N TYR A 291 -9.63 -3.60 -10.37
CA TYR A 291 -11.02 -3.57 -9.92
C TYR A 291 -11.69 -4.94 -10.09
N CYS A 292 -11.57 -5.56 -11.26
CA CYS A 292 -12.14 -6.87 -11.52
C CYS A 292 -11.49 -7.97 -10.67
N LEU A 293 -10.16 -8.04 -10.67
CA LEU A 293 -9.42 -9.07 -9.94
C LEU A 293 -9.59 -8.96 -8.43
N CYS A 294 -9.69 -7.75 -7.88
CA CYS A 294 -9.71 -7.56 -6.44
C CYS A 294 -11.12 -7.41 -5.86
N LEU A 295 -12.05 -6.75 -6.57
CA LEU A 295 -13.37 -6.44 -6.02
C LEU A 295 -14.45 -7.37 -6.59
N LEU A 296 -14.51 -7.57 -7.91
CA LEU A 296 -15.55 -8.40 -8.51
C LEU A 296 -15.37 -9.90 -8.24
N THR A 297 -14.16 -10.34 -7.86
CA THR A 297 -13.92 -11.73 -7.44
C THR A 297 -14.23 -11.98 -5.96
N ILE A 298 -14.67 -10.97 -5.20
CA ILE A 298 -15.04 -11.15 -3.80
C ILE A 298 -16.31 -12.00 -3.72
N PRO A 299 -16.27 -13.14 -3.03
CA PRO A 299 -17.47 -13.94 -2.82
C PRO A 299 -18.55 -13.12 -2.12
N TRP A 300 -19.78 -13.17 -2.63
CA TRP A 300 -20.93 -12.48 -2.02
C TRP A 300 -20.75 -10.97 -1.86
N PHE A 301 -19.98 -10.33 -2.76
CA PHE A 301 -19.63 -8.90 -2.69
C PHE A 301 -20.83 -7.99 -2.37
N ILE A 302 -21.95 -8.16 -3.08
CA ILE A 302 -23.15 -7.34 -2.90
C ILE A 302 -23.76 -7.52 -1.51
N GLN A 303 -23.72 -8.73 -0.94
CA GLN A 303 -24.30 -9.05 0.37
C GLN A 303 -23.44 -8.56 1.55
N ARG A 304 -22.15 -8.33 1.30
CA ARG A 304 -21.20 -7.76 2.28
C ARG A 304 -21.23 -6.23 2.31
N LEU A 305 -21.89 -5.60 1.35
CA LEU A 305 -22.00 -4.15 1.28
C LEU A 305 -23.23 -3.66 2.07
N PRO A 306 -23.13 -2.48 2.72
CA PRO A 306 -24.29 -1.82 3.30
C PRO A 306 -25.42 -1.65 2.29
N ALA A 307 -26.65 -1.97 2.70
CA ALA A 307 -27.83 -1.96 1.83
C ALA A 307 -28.02 -0.62 1.08
N PHE A 308 -27.70 0.51 1.72
CA PHE A 308 -27.80 1.84 1.14
C PHE A 308 -26.84 2.11 -0.03
N LEU A 309 -25.70 1.40 -0.12
CA LEU A 309 -24.74 1.56 -1.21
C LEU A 309 -25.10 0.71 -2.43
N ILE A 310 -25.94 -0.31 -2.27
CA ILE A 310 -26.29 -1.26 -3.33
C ILE A 310 -27.01 -0.56 -4.49
N PRO A 311 -28.06 0.27 -4.28
CA PRO A 311 -28.74 0.96 -5.38
C PRO A 311 -27.81 1.91 -6.13
N ALA A 312 -26.94 2.63 -5.41
CA ALA A 312 -25.96 3.52 -6.01
C ALA A 312 -25.01 2.72 -6.92
N LEU A 313 -24.44 1.62 -6.42
CA LEU A 313 -23.52 0.77 -7.20
C LEU A 313 -24.19 0.09 -8.41
N LYS A 314 -25.48 -0.25 -8.30
CA LYS A 314 -26.25 -0.81 -9.42
C LYS A 314 -26.56 0.23 -10.50
N HIS A 315 -26.42 1.52 -10.22
CA HIS A 315 -26.73 2.56 -11.18
C HIS A 315 -25.79 2.49 -12.39
N GLN A 316 -26.39 2.49 -13.59
CA GLN A 316 -25.67 2.27 -14.86
C GLN A 316 -24.50 3.24 -15.06
N SER A 317 -24.63 4.50 -14.63
CA SER A 317 -23.59 5.51 -14.83
C SER A 317 -22.30 5.25 -14.02
N ILE A 318 -22.36 4.44 -12.95
CA ILE A 318 -21.19 4.19 -12.09
C ILE A 318 -20.30 3.10 -12.67
N LEU A 319 -20.92 2.02 -13.15
CA LEU A 319 -20.18 0.88 -13.70
C LEU A 319 -19.96 1.00 -15.22
N SER A 320 -20.73 1.82 -15.93
CA SER A 320 -20.59 2.01 -17.38
C SER A 320 -19.18 2.45 -17.80
N PRO A 321 -18.49 3.40 -17.13
CA PRO A 321 -17.12 3.76 -17.48
C PRO A 321 -16.13 2.59 -17.32
N CYS A 322 -16.30 1.77 -16.28
CA CYS A 322 -15.53 0.56 -16.07
C CYS A 322 -15.78 -0.45 -17.23
N PHE A 323 -17.05 -0.70 -17.56
CA PHE A 323 -17.43 -1.62 -18.64
C PHE A 323 -17.05 -1.13 -20.04
N GLN A 324 -17.05 0.19 -20.30
CA GLN A 324 -16.59 0.76 -21.57
C GLN A 324 -15.09 0.49 -21.78
N ILE A 325 -14.27 0.62 -20.74
CA ILE A 325 -12.84 0.25 -20.78
C ILE A 325 -12.67 -1.26 -21.07
N PHE A 326 -13.56 -2.10 -20.53
CA PHE A 326 -13.57 -3.55 -20.81
C PHE A 326 -13.99 -3.89 -22.25
N LEU A 327 -15.05 -3.28 -22.76
CA LEU A 327 -15.61 -3.54 -24.10
C LEU A 327 -14.61 -3.24 -25.21
N VAL A 328 -13.75 -2.23 -25.02
CA VAL A 328 -12.71 -1.84 -26.00
C VAL A 328 -11.62 -2.92 -26.19
N ARG A 329 -11.42 -3.86 -25.25
CA ARG A 329 -10.30 -4.82 -25.33
C ARG A 329 -10.66 -6.30 -25.14
N PHE A 330 -11.81 -6.62 -24.55
CA PHE A 330 -12.23 -8.01 -24.32
C PHE A 330 -13.53 -8.37 -25.06
N ILE A 331 -13.46 -8.48 -26.40
CA ILE A 331 -14.48 -9.20 -27.20
C ILE A 331 -14.47 -10.72 -26.89
N LYS A 332 -13.62 -11.21 -25.98
CA LYS A 332 -13.43 -12.65 -25.72
C LYS A 332 -13.67 -13.16 -24.28
N PHE A 333 -14.14 -12.34 -23.34
CA PHE A 333 -14.63 -12.84 -22.05
C PHE A 333 -16.16 -12.78 -22.02
N LYS A 334 -16.80 -13.91 -22.34
CA LYS A 334 -18.26 -14.08 -22.31
C LYS A 334 -18.84 -13.68 -20.93
N LEU A 335 -19.61 -12.59 -20.90
CA LEU A 335 -21.07 -12.52 -20.72
C LEU A 335 -21.82 -13.56 -19.84
N LYS A 336 -21.16 -14.28 -18.94
CA LYS A 336 -21.84 -15.08 -17.91
C LYS A 336 -21.98 -14.32 -16.59
N PHE A 337 -21.04 -13.41 -16.30
CA PHE A 337 -20.96 -12.69 -15.01
C PHE A 337 -21.84 -11.44 -14.94
N LEU A 338 -22.17 -10.83 -16.09
CA LEU A 338 -23.10 -9.69 -16.15
C LEU A 338 -24.55 -10.11 -15.84
N ASN A 339 -24.92 -11.36 -16.15
CA ASN A 339 -26.23 -11.88 -15.81
C ASN A 339 -26.40 -12.07 -14.30
N ASP A 340 -25.37 -12.49 -13.56
CA ASP A 340 -25.48 -12.67 -12.11
C ASP A 340 -25.52 -11.34 -11.33
N LEU A 341 -25.03 -10.23 -11.92
CA LEU A 341 -25.08 -8.90 -11.30
C LEU A 341 -26.39 -8.13 -11.60
N PHE A 342 -27.04 -8.44 -12.72
CA PHE A 342 -28.26 -7.77 -13.20
C PHE A 342 -29.52 -8.64 -13.19
N VAL A 343 -29.43 -9.96 -12.97
CA VAL A 343 -30.57 -10.88 -12.86
C VAL A 343 -30.63 -11.45 -11.45
N MET A 344 -31.17 -10.65 -10.54
CA MET A 344 -31.88 -11.11 -9.35
C MET A 344 -33.01 -10.09 -9.18
N ASP A 345 -34.03 -10.22 -10.04
CA ASP A 345 -35.39 -9.76 -9.75
C ASP A 345 -36.02 -10.71 -8.74
#